data_AF-A0A2A2J3E0-F1
#
_entry.id   AF-A0A2A2J3E0-F1
#
_cell.length_a   1.000
_cell.length_b   1.000
_cell.length_c   1.000
_cell.angle_alpha   90.00
_cell.angle_beta   90.00
_cell.angle_gamma   90.00
#
_symmetry.space_group_name_H-M   'P 1'
#
loop_
_entity.id
_entity.type
_entity.pdbx_description
1 polymer ?
#
loop_
_entity_poly.entity_id
_entity_poly.type
_entity_poly.pdbx_seq_one_letter_code
_entity_poly.pdbx_strand_id
1 'polypeptide(L)'
;MLFIGGIMGFVFRYQVINYIPLNLKMLTSLRELYGTHDMEKITNAWDQLQSNFKCCGVNGTDDFHVWRTTKWFMHEKNETGEKQQLPSSCCFPSRVKECLAVDLSSDDQISPGLIYTDTCYEIFLNDLLHVMGAAAWLSIANSFVQVLLN
;
A
#
# COMPACT_ATOMS: atom_id res chain seq x y z
N MET A 1 24.52 10.03 -18.33
CA MET A 1 23.05 9.90 -18.15
C MET A 1 22.63 9.64 -16.70
N LEU A 2 23.43 8.93 -15.88
CA LEU A 2 23.11 8.64 -14.48
C LEU A 2 23.01 9.88 -13.57
N PHE A 3 23.82 10.92 -13.82
CA PHE A 3 23.73 12.18 -13.08
C PHE A 3 22.34 12.84 -13.16
N ILE A 4 21.79 12.94 -14.38
CA ILE A 4 20.45 13.50 -14.61
C ILE A 4 19.40 12.64 -13.90
N GLY A 5 19.51 11.31 -13.99
CA GLY A 5 18.62 10.39 -13.27
C GLY A 5 18.66 10.58 -11.76
N GLY A 6 19.84 10.80 -11.18
CA GLY A 6 20.00 11.10 -9.75
C GLY A 6 19.33 12.42 -9.34
N ILE A 7 19.51 13.49 -10.13
CA ILE A 7 18.83 14.78 -9.88
C ILE A 7 17.32 14.62 -9.96
N MET A 8 16.82 13.94 -11.00
CA MET A 8 15.37 13.69 -11.17
C MET A 8 14.80 12.88 -10.00
N GLY A 9 15.56 11.94 -9.44
CA GLY A 9 15.19 11.22 -8.22
C GLY A 9 14.95 12.15 -7.03
N PHE A 10 15.83 13.13 -6.80
CA PHE A 10 15.63 14.12 -5.74
C PHE A 10 14.46 15.07 -6.00
N VAL A 11 14.28 15.50 -7.26
CA VAL A 11 13.13 16.33 -7.65
C VAL A 11 11.82 15.58 -7.39
N PHE A 12 11.73 14.31 -7.80
CA PHE A 12 10.54 13.52 -7.53
C PHE A 12 10.31 13.30 -6.04
N ARG A 13 11.36 13.02 -5.26
CA ARG A 13 11.28 12.92 -3.80
C ARG A 13 10.68 14.19 -3.19
N TYR A 14 11.16 15.35 -3.63
CA TYR A 14 10.63 16.65 -3.21
C TYR A 14 9.16 16.82 -3.62
N GLN A 15 8.79 16.40 -4.83
CA GLN A 15 7.40 16.49 -5.29
C GLN A 15 6.43 15.62 -4.49
N VAL A 16 6.82 14.39 -4.18
CA VAL A 16 6.00 13.46 -3.38
C VAL A 16 5.71 14.04 -2.00
N ILE A 17 6.73 14.62 -1.34
CA ILE A 17 6.58 15.16 0.02
C ILE A 17 5.71 16.42 0.04
N ASN A 18 5.87 17.31 -0.95
CA ASN A 18 5.33 18.68 -0.85
C ASN A 18 4.08 18.94 -1.70
N TYR A 19 3.88 18.21 -2.80
CA TYR A 19 2.83 18.53 -3.78
C TYR A 19 1.86 17.40 -4.06
N ILE A 20 2.24 16.15 -3.82
CA ILE A 20 1.39 14.99 -4.14
C ILE A 20 0.66 14.55 -2.86
N PRO A 21 -0.68 14.71 -2.78
CA PRO A 21 -1.46 14.16 -1.67
C PRO A 21 -1.61 12.65 -1.85
N LEU A 22 -0.52 11.91 -1.60
CA LEU A 22 -0.43 10.48 -1.87
C LEU A 22 -1.44 9.68 -1.03
N ASN A 23 -1.73 10.12 0.20
CA ASN A 23 -2.76 9.54 1.06
C ASN A 23 -4.15 9.56 0.40
N LEU A 24 -4.54 10.69 -0.21
CA LEU A 24 -5.84 10.81 -0.89
C LEU A 24 -5.90 9.97 -2.15
N LYS A 25 -4.82 9.98 -2.96
CA LYS A 25 -4.74 9.14 -4.17
C LYS A 25 -4.85 7.66 -3.83
N MET A 26 -4.17 7.23 -2.78
CA MET A 26 -4.22 5.88 -2.28
C MET A 26 -5.63 5.55 -1.76
N LEU A 27 -6.26 6.42 -0.97
CA LEU A 27 -7.64 6.25 -0.51
C LEU A 27 -8.63 6.08 -1.67
N THR A 28 -8.56 6.94 -2.68
CA THR A 28 -9.42 6.82 -3.87
C THR A 28 -9.14 5.55 -4.65
N SER A 29 -7.85 5.18 -4.82
CA SER A 29 -7.49 3.93 -5.49
C SER A 29 -8.06 2.70 -4.79
N LEU A 30 -8.06 2.69 -3.45
CA LEU A 30 -8.64 1.61 -2.67
C LEU A 30 -10.17 1.58 -2.81
N ARG A 31 -10.84 2.71 -2.57
CA ARG A 31 -12.31 2.79 -2.56
C ARG A 31 -12.93 2.48 -3.91
N GLU A 32 -12.30 2.96 -4.99
CA GLU A 32 -12.94 2.99 -6.31
C GLU A 32 -12.46 1.90 -7.26
N LEU A 33 -11.22 1.44 -7.12
CA LEU A 33 -10.55 0.64 -8.16
C LEU A 33 -10.15 -0.76 -7.69
N TYR A 34 -9.92 -0.97 -6.39
CA TYR A 34 -9.62 -2.30 -5.86
C TYR A 34 -10.75 -3.28 -6.20
N GLY A 35 -10.39 -4.48 -6.63
CA GLY A 35 -11.35 -5.55 -6.93
C GLY A 35 -12.22 -5.31 -8.17
N THR A 36 -11.96 -4.26 -8.95
CA THR A 36 -12.67 -4.05 -10.22
C THR A 36 -12.04 -4.89 -11.33
N HIS A 37 -12.88 -5.51 -12.17
CA HIS A 37 -12.44 -6.44 -13.22
C HIS A 37 -11.43 -5.82 -14.19
N ASP A 38 -11.60 -4.53 -14.52
CA ASP A 38 -10.73 -3.84 -15.48
C ASP A 38 -9.40 -3.35 -14.88
N MET A 39 -9.25 -3.41 -13.54
CA MET A 39 -8.08 -2.89 -12.82
C MET A 39 -7.41 -3.93 -11.91
N GLU A 40 -7.31 -5.18 -12.36
CA GLU A 40 -6.65 -6.26 -11.60
C GLU A 40 -5.22 -5.90 -11.15
N LYS A 41 -4.48 -5.11 -11.95
CA LYS A 41 -3.14 -4.61 -11.58
C LYS A 41 -3.15 -3.74 -10.31
N ILE A 42 -4.22 -2.99 -10.09
CA ILE A 42 -4.37 -2.17 -8.88
C ILE A 42 -4.65 -3.07 -7.69
N THR A 43 -5.54 -4.07 -7.84
CA THR A 43 -5.79 -5.10 -6.82
C THR A 43 -4.49 -5.78 -6.41
N ASN A 44 -3.71 -6.27 -7.37
CA ASN A 44 -2.44 -6.95 -7.11
C ASN A 44 -1.42 -6.03 -6.42
N ALA A 45 -1.31 -4.77 -6.87
CA ALA A 45 -0.41 -3.80 -6.23
C ALA A 45 -0.80 -3.55 -4.75
N TRP A 46 -2.10 -3.50 -4.46
CA TRP A 46 -2.60 -3.40 -3.08
C TRP A 46 -2.34 -4.64 -2.25
N ASP A 47 -2.57 -5.83 -2.81
CA ASP A 47 -2.34 -7.09 -2.12
C ASP A 47 -0.86 -7.25 -1.76
N GLN A 48 0.04 -6.92 -2.70
CA GLN A 48 1.49 -6.91 -2.45
C GLN A 48 1.89 -5.86 -1.43
N LEU A 49 1.33 -4.65 -1.51
CA LEU A 49 1.61 -3.59 -0.54
C LEU A 49 1.27 -4.07 0.88
N GLN A 50 0.08 -4.63 1.07
CA GLN A 50 -0.40 -5.11 2.36
C GLN A 50 0.40 -6.31 2.86
N SER A 51 0.68 -7.29 2.01
CA SER A 51 1.44 -8.49 2.41
C SER A 51 2.90 -8.18 2.75
N ASN A 52 3.54 -7.29 1.98
CA ASN A 52 4.95 -6.97 2.15
C ASN A 52 5.19 -6.06 3.35
N PHE A 53 4.34 -5.04 3.52
CA PHE A 53 4.47 -4.07 4.61
C PHE A 53 3.66 -4.46 5.86
N LYS A 54 2.90 -5.57 5.81
CA LYS A 54 2.11 -6.09 6.94
C LYS A 54 1.18 -5.02 7.52
N CYS A 55 0.45 -4.37 6.63
CA CYS A 55 -0.39 -3.23 6.91
C CYS A 55 -1.80 -3.47 6.35
N CYS A 56 -2.79 -2.77 6.90
CA CYS A 56 -4.14 -2.75 6.36
C CYS A 56 -4.82 -1.41 6.56
N GLY A 57 -5.54 -0.97 5.54
CA GLY A 57 -6.08 0.39 5.46
C GLY A 57 -5.13 1.34 4.74
N VAL A 58 -5.44 2.63 4.84
CA VAL A 58 -4.79 3.68 4.08
C VAL A 58 -3.92 4.53 4.98
N ASN A 59 -4.52 5.40 5.81
CA ASN A 59 -3.77 6.35 6.62
C ASN A 59 -4.58 6.83 7.83
N GLY A 60 -3.93 6.97 8.99
CA GLY A 60 -4.54 7.55 10.19
C GLY A 60 -5.87 6.88 10.56
N THR A 61 -6.98 7.61 10.44
CA THR A 61 -8.34 7.11 10.74
C THR A 61 -8.95 6.24 9.65
N ASP A 62 -8.37 6.22 8.44
CA ASP A 62 -8.73 5.27 7.39
C ASP A 62 -7.96 3.95 7.63
N ASP A 63 -8.17 3.32 8.79
CA ASP A 63 -7.61 2.02 9.15
C ASP A 63 -8.30 0.86 8.41
N PHE A 64 -8.17 -0.37 8.88
CA PHE A 64 -8.82 -1.53 8.26
C PHE A 64 -10.36 -1.40 8.14
N HIS A 65 -11.02 -0.52 8.89
CA HIS A 65 -12.46 -0.28 8.71
C HIS A 65 -12.80 0.43 7.40
N VAL A 66 -11.83 1.08 6.74
CA VAL A 66 -12.02 1.75 5.45
C VAL A 66 -12.55 0.81 4.38
N TRP A 67 -12.28 -0.49 4.49
CA TRP A 67 -12.75 -1.52 3.57
C TRP A 67 -14.26 -1.55 3.41
N ARG A 68 -15.01 -1.25 4.48
CA ARG A 68 -16.48 -1.15 4.45
C ARG A 68 -17.01 -0.05 3.52
N THR A 69 -16.15 0.91 3.16
CA THR A 69 -16.50 2.02 2.26
C THR A 69 -16.09 1.77 0.81
N THR A 70 -15.45 0.64 0.51
CA THR A 70 -14.97 0.33 -0.83
C THR A 70 -16.08 -0.21 -1.71
N LYS A 71 -16.00 0.05 -3.02
CA LYS A 71 -16.91 -0.55 -4.01
C LYS A 71 -16.79 -2.07 -4.01
N TRP A 72 -15.57 -2.59 -3.88
CA TRP A 72 -15.31 -4.02 -3.75
C TRP A 72 -16.20 -4.64 -2.69
N PHE A 73 -16.14 -4.15 -1.45
CA PHE A 73 -16.96 -4.66 -0.34
C PHE A 73 -18.48 -4.64 -0.61
N MET A 74 -18.97 -3.63 -1.32
CA MET A 74 -20.40 -3.51 -1.65
C MET A 74 -20.86 -4.53 -2.69
N HIS A 75 -19.98 -4.89 -3.61
CA HIS A 75 -20.27 -5.82 -4.72
C HIS A 75 -19.79 -7.25 -4.46
N GLU A 76 -18.90 -7.45 -3.48
CA GLU A 76 -18.31 -8.75 -3.18
C GLU A 76 -19.38 -9.72 -2.68
N LYS A 77 -19.54 -10.81 -3.42
CA LYS A 77 -20.23 -12.01 -2.98
C LYS A 77 -19.33 -13.19 -3.29
N ASN A 78 -18.85 -13.87 -2.27
CA ASN A 78 -18.07 -15.09 -2.46
C ASN A 78 -18.95 -16.18 -3.09
N GLU A 79 -18.35 -17.21 -3.68
CA GLU A 79 -19.07 -18.35 -4.30
C GLU A 79 -20.04 -19.07 -3.35
N THR A 80 -19.79 -19.00 -2.03
CA THR A 80 -20.64 -19.52 -0.95
C THR A 80 -21.75 -18.56 -0.49
N GLY A 81 -21.80 -17.33 -1.03
CA GLY A 81 -22.76 -16.28 -0.63
C GLY A 81 -22.38 -15.54 0.65
N GLU A 82 -21.24 -15.86 1.26
CA GLU A 82 -20.70 -15.15 2.43
C GLU A 82 -20.01 -13.84 2.01
N LYS A 83 -20.24 -12.76 2.75
CA LYS A 83 -19.63 -11.45 2.49
C LYS A 83 -18.29 -11.34 3.21
N GLN A 84 -17.20 -11.50 2.48
CA GLN A 84 -15.86 -11.22 2.97
C GLN A 84 -15.72 -9.72 3.29
N GLN A 85 -15.25 -9.40 4.50
CA GLN A 85 -15.12 -8.00 4.94
C GLN A 85 -13.78 -7.37 4.55
N LEU A 86 -12.74 -8.20 4.39
CA LEU A 86 -11.35 -7.78 4.17
C LEU A 86 -10.69 -8.68 3.14
N PRO A 87 -9.73 -8.21 2.33
CA PRO A 87 -8.96 -9.09 1.47
C PRO A 87 -8.01 -9.98 2.28
N SER A 88 -7.60 -11.11 1.71
CA SER A 88 -6.70 -12.06 2.36
C SER A 88 -5.31 -11.48 2.65
N SER A 89 -4.86 -10.49 1.88
CA SER A 89 -3.60 -9.76 2.06
C SER A 89 -3.54 -8.90 3.33
N CYS A 90 -4.70 -8.51 3.87
CA CYS A 90 -4.84 -7.76 5.13
C CYS A 90 -4.75 -8.69 6.37
N CYS A 91 -4.86 -10.00 6.16
CA CYS A 91 -4.90 -10.99 7.21
C CYS A 91 -3.52 -11.57 7.54
N PHE A 92 -3.34 -12.01 8.79
CA PHE A 92 -2.16 -12.78 9.15
C PHE A 92 -2.17 -14.16 8.48
N PRO A 93 -1.05 -14.61 7.86
CA PRO A 93 -0.98 -15.89 7.14
C PRO A 93 -1.41 -17.10 7.98
N SER A 94 -1.16 -17.07 9.29
CA SER A 94 -1.50 -18.17 10.20
C SER A 94 -3.00 -18.32 10.46
N ARG A 95 -3.80 -17.27 10.25
CA ARG A 95 -5.24 -17.21 10.62
C ARG A 95 -6.12 -16.58 9.55
N VAL A 96 -5.78 -16.80 8.27
CA VAL A 96 -6.52 -16.21 7.13
C VAL A 96 -8.00 -16.59 7.16
N LYS A 97 -8.34 -17.87 7.40
CA LYS A 97 -9.74 -18.33 7.39
C LYS A 97 -10.61 -17.61 8.43
N GLU A 98 -10.08 -17.43 9.64
CA GLU A 98 -10.76 -16.70 10.72
C GLU A 98 -10.90 -15.22 10.38
N CYS A 99 -9.84 -14.62 9.81
CA CYS A 99 -9.84 -13.22 9.41
C CYS A 99 -10.82 -12.91 8.28
N LEU A 100 -10.96 -13.79 7.29
CA LEU A 100 -11.90 -13.60 6.19
C LEU A 100 -13.37 -13.69 6.63
N ALA A 101 -13.64 -14.42 7.71
CA ALA A 101 -14.96 -14.61 8.30
C ALA A 101 -15.30 -13.61 9.41
N VAL A 102 -14.37 -12.71 9.76
CA VAL A 102 -14.57 -11.73 10.84
C VAL A 102 -15.65 -10.72 10.47
N ASP A 103 -16.45 -10.30 11.45
CA ASP A 103 -17.40 -9.20 11.29
C ASP A 103 -16.78 -7.89 11.79
N LEU A 104 -16.52 -6.96 10.87
CA LEU A 104 -15.97 -5.62 11.18
C LEU A 104 -16.97 -4.68 11.89
N SER A 105 -18.19 -5.15 12.18
CA SER A 105 -19.23 -4.39 12.88
C SER A 105 -18.95 -4.26 14.38
N SER A 106 -18.17 -5.17 14.97
CA SER A 106 -17.85 -5.21 16.39
C SER A 106 -16.36 -5.49 16.60
N ASP A 107 -15.66 -4.50 17.14
CA ASP A 107 -14.20 -4.55 17.38
C ASP A 107 -13.83 -5.59 18.46
N ASP A 108 -14.78 -5.96 19.33
CA ASP A 108 -14.61 -6.98 20.39
C ASP A 108 -14.27 -8.38 19.84
N GLN A 109 -14.53 -8.66 18.56
CA GLN A 109 -14.20 -9.94 17.92
C GLN A 109 -12.79 -9.96 17.29
N ILE A 110 -12.09 -8.82 17.24
CA ILE A 110 -10.79 -8.71 16.59
C ILE A 110 -9.68 -9.13 17.55
N SER A 111 -9.33 -10.42 17.50
CA SER A 111 -8.22 -10.95 18.27
C SER A 111 -6.88 -10.35 17.83
N PRO A 112 -5.95 -10.06 18.77
CA PRO A 112 -4.62 -9.58 18.43
C PRO A 112 -3.90 -10.53 17.46
N GLY A 113 -3.37 -9.99 16.36
CA GLY A 113 -2.68 -10.76 15.32
C GLY A 113 -3.61 -11.54 14.38
N LEU A 114 -4.88 -11.15 14.28
CA LEU A 114 -5.80 -11.65 13.24
C LEU A 114 -5.69 -10.82 11.95
N ILE A 115 -5.65 -9.49 12.12
CA ILE A 115 -5.59 -8.47 11.06
C ILE A 115 -4.41 -7.54 11.32
N TYR A 116 -3.76 -7.05 10.25
CA TYR A 116 -2.76 -5.99 10.37
C TYR A 116 -3.41 -4.66 10.78
N THR A 117 -3.01 -4.09 11.91
CA THR A 117 -3.58 -2.83 12.43
C THR A 117 -2.87 -1.58 11.92
N ASP A 118 -1.66 -1.74 11.40
CA ASP A 118 -0.85 -0.62 10.89
C ASP A 118 -1.40 -0.13 9.55
N THR A 119 -1.45 1.20 9.35
CA THR A 119 -1.88 1.78 8.06
C THR A 119 -0.75 1.79 7.04
N CYS A 120 -1.08 1.55 5.77
CA CYS A 120 -0.06 1.35 4.74
C CYS A 120 0.67 2.62 4.31
N TYR A 121 0.04 3.81 4.43
CA TYR A 121 0.55 5.04 3.85
C TYR A 121 1.90 5.47 4.44
N GLU A 122 2.01 5.54 5.77
CA GLU A 122 3.22 6.08 6.41
C GLU A 122 4.42 5.16 6.19
N ILE A 123 4.21 3.84 6.35
CA ILE A 123 5.25 2.84 6.15
C ILE A 123 5.72 2.86 4.70
N PHE A 124 4.79 2.83 3.75
CA PHE A 124 5.10 2.88 2.33
C PHE A 124 5.83 4.16 1.93
N LEU A 125 5.35 5.32 2.40
CA LEU A 125 5.96 6.60 2.06
C LEU A 125 7.39 6.67 2.60
N ASN A 126 7.62 6.25 3.84
CA ASN A 126 8.96 6.26 4.43
C ASN A 126 9.92 5.35 3.66
N ASP A 127 9.49 4.13 3.33
CA ASP A 127 10.30 3.18 2.56
C ASP A 127 10.60 3.71 1.14
N LEU A 128 9.57 4.22 0.45
CA LEU A 128 9.71 4.83 -0.88
C LEU A 128 10.72 5.98 -0.86
N LEU A 129 10.60 6.92 0.08
CA LEU A 129 11.50 8.07 0.18
C LEU A 129 12.94 7.66 0.51
N HIS A 130 13.10 6.59 1.30
CA HIS A 130 14.40 6.04 1.65
C HIS A 130 15.08 5.40 0.43
N VAL A 131 14.39 4.50 -0.28
CA VAL A 131 14.91 3.83 -1.48
C VAL A 131 15.25 4.85 -2.58
N MET A 132 14.38 5.82 -2.79
CA MET A 132 14.62 6.89 -3.77
C MET A 132 15.86 7.74 -3.43
N GLY A 133 16.04 8.09 -2.15
CA GLY A 133 17.22 8.83 -1.71
C GLY A 133 18.50 8.04 -1.91
N ALA A 134 18.51 6.75 -1.55
CA ALA A 134 19.65 5.86 -1.75
C ALA A 134 20.00 5.71 -3.23
N ALA A 135 19.01 5.43 -4.09
CA ALA A 135 19.21 5.28 -5.53
C ALA A 135 19.74 6.56 -6.20
N ALA A 136 19.24 7.73 -5.78
CA ALA A 136 19.70 9.02 -6.27
C ALA A 136 21.18 9.26 -5.92
N TRP A 137 21.58 9.03 -4.66
CA TRP A 137 22.97 9.15 -4.24
C TRP A 137 23.90 8.18 -4.97
N LEU A 138 23.49 6.92 -5.12
CA LEU A 138 24.27 5.92 -5.86
C LEU A 138 24.47 6.33 -7.33
N SER A 139 23.43 6.88 -7.97
CA SER A 139 23.51 7.33 -9.36
C SER A 139 24.48 8.50 -9.54
N ILE A 140 24.47 9.45 -8.61
CA ILE A 140 25.38 10.60 -8.63
C ILE A 140 26.82 10.14 -8.38
N ALA A 141 27.06 9.35 -7.33
CA ALA A 141 28.39 8.84 -7.00
C ALA A 141 28.99 8.04 -8.17
N ASN A 142 28.22 7.15 -8.79
CA ASN A 142 28.67 6.37 -9.94
C ASN A 142 29.01 7.27 -11.13
N SER A 143 28.23 8.34 -11.36
CA SER A 143 28.53 9.29 -12.43
C SER A 143 29.87 10.02 -12.20
N PHE A 144 30.22 10.35 -10.97
CA PHE A 144 31.52 10.98 -10.65
C PHE A 144 32.68 10.00 -10.84
N VAL A 145 32.53 8.76 -10.37
CA VAL A 145 33.54 7.72 -10.55
C VAL A 145 33.81 7.47 -12.04
N GLN A 146 32.77 7.40 -12.87
CA GLN A 146 32.91 7.22 -14.31
C GLN A 146 33.69 8.36 -14.99
N VAL A 147 33.52 9.60 -14.51
CA VAL A 147 34.26 10.77 -15.03
C VAL A 147 35.72 10.77 -14.58
N LEU A 148 36.02 10.28 -13.37
CA LEU A 148 37.40 10.22 -12.86
C LEU A 148 38.22 9.07 -13.47
N LEU A 149 37.56 7.99 -13.88
CA LEU A 149 38.21 6.81 -14.47
C LEU A 149 38.42 6.93 -15.99
N ASN A 150 37.93 8.00 -16.62
CA ASN A 150 37.96 8.21 -18.08
C ASN A 150 38.70 9.50 -18.42
#